data_AF-A0A661QVN2-F1
#
_entry.id   AF-A0A661QVN2-F1
#
_cell.length_a   1.000
_cell.length_b   1.000
_cell.length_c   1.000
_cell.angle_alpha   90.00
_cell.angle_beta   90.00
_cell.angle_gamma   90.00
#
_symmetry.space_group_name_H-M   'P 1'
#
loop_
_entity.id
_entity.type
_entity.pdbx_description
1 polymer ?
#
loop_
_entity_poly.entity_id
_entity_poly.type
_entity_poly.pdbx_seq_one_letter_code
_entity_poly.pdbx_strand_id
1 'polypeptide(L)'
;MKLKEIRSWQNPFFKKLLRLKNSRGIKKYGLALLSGEKNVKELLDLLPGRCRGIVTCSIDLVGSLPIEPGCPVYLLAKNLFASLDFHGTGKPIALLKVDPLQQWDEALHK
;
A
#
# COMPACT_ATOMS: atom_id res chain seq x y z
N MET A 1 -7.83 9.29 -11.09
CA MET A 1 -7.88 8.57 -9.79
C MET A 1 -9.25 7.93 -9.59
N LYS A 2 -9.35 6.69 -9.07
CA LYS A 2 -10.63 6.08 -8.63
C LYS A 2 -10.69 6.02 -7.11
N LEU A 3 -11.55 6.83 -6.50
CA LEU A 3 -11.73 6.88 -5.04
C LEU A 3 -12.63 5.75 -4.55
N LYS A 4 -12.27 5.10 -3.45
CA LYS A 4 -13.04 4.06 -2.76
C LYS A 4 -13.04 4.33 -1.27
N GLU A 5 -14.19 4.64 -0.70
CA GLU A 5 -14.32 4.86 0.74
C GLU A 5 -14.51 3.54 1.50
N ILE A 6 -13.85 3.43 2.66
CA ILE A 6 -13.96 2.28 3.56
C ILE A 6 -14.13 2.80 4.99
N ARG A 7 -15.32 2.57 5.55
CA ARG A 7 -15.69 3.03 6.90
C ARG A 7 -16.00 1.91 7.89
N SER A 8 -15.92 0.65 7.47
CA SER A 8 -16.28 -0.52 8.29
C SER A 8 -15.12 -1.47 8.52
N TRP A 9 -14.93 -1.90 9.78
CA TRP A 9 -14.03 -2.98 10.19
C TRP A 9 -14.37 -4.33 9.53
N GLN A 10 -15.64 -4.52 9.15
CA GLN A 10 -16.09 -5.77 8.52
C GLN A 10 -15.72 -5.85 7.05
N ASN A 11 -15.29 -4.75 6.43
CA ASN A 11 -14.96 -4.69 5.00
C ASN A 11 -13.89 -5.75 4.63
N PRO A 12 -14.16 -6.64 3.66
CA PRO A 12 -13.23 -7.72 3.30
C PRO A 12 -11.87 -7.22 2.81
N PHE A 13 -11.83 -6.10 2.08
CA PHE A 13 -10.59 -5.51 1.61
C PHE A 13 -9.78 -4.92 2.76
N PHE A 14 -10.43 -4.23 3.70
CA PHE A 14 -9.74 -3.75 4.90
C PHE A 14 -9.16 -4.89 5.76
N LYS A 15 -9.93 -5.98 5.95
CA LYS A 15 -9.41 -7.20 6.60
C LYS A 15 -8.20 -7.79 5.86
N LYS A 16 -8.16 -7.69 4.53
CA LYS A 16 -6.97 -8.05 3.74
C LYS A 16 -5.80 -7.11 4.05
N LEU A 17 -6.00 -5.80 4.07
CA LEU A 17 -4.95 -4.82 4.41
C LEU A 17 -4.34 -5.10 5.79
N LEU A 18 -5.17 -5.38 6.80
CA LEU A 18 -4.69 -5.74 8.15
C LEU A 18 -3.77 -6.97 8.16
N ARG A 19 -4.01 -7.94 7.27
CA ARG A 19 -3.17 -9.13 7.16
C ARG A 19 -1.79 -8.82 6.55
N LEU A 20 -1.64 -7.72 5.81
CA LEU A 20 -0.36 -7.31 5.23
C LEU A 20 0.66 -6.80 6.27
N LYS A 21 0.25 -6.65 7.54
CA LYS A 21 1.15 -6.33 8.65
C LYS A 21 2.13 -7.47 8.99
N ASN A 22 1.92 -8.67 8.46
CA ASN A 22 2.81 -9.81 8.68
C ASN A 22 3.23 -10.46 7.35
N SER A 23 4.39 -11.10 7.38
CA SER A 23 4.99 -11.78 6.21
C SER A 23 4.08 -12.84 5.60
N ARG A 24 3.28 -13.55 6.41
CA ARG A 24 2.33 -14.57 5.94
C ARG A 24 1.24 -13.94 5.06
N GLY A 25 0.69 -12.79 5.44
CA GLY A 25 -0.27 -12.06 4.64
C GLY A 25 0.34 -11.49 3.37
N ILE A 26 1.55 -10.92 3.47
CA ILE A 26 2.29 -10.43 2.30
C ILE A 26 2.48 -11.56 1.26
N LYS A 27 2.99 -12.72 1.69
CA LYS A 27 3.16 -13.90 0.82
C LYS A 27 1.85 -14.40 0.23
N LYS A 28 0.78 -14.46 1.04
CA LYS A 28 -0.53 -14.94 0.61
C LYS A 28 -1.19 -14.04 -0.44
N TYR A 29 -1.01 -12.73 -0.32
CA TYR A 29 -1.70 -11.76 -1.17
C TYR A 29 -0.83 -11.17 -2.27
N GLY A 30 0.49 -11.37 -2.25
CA GLY A 30 1.42 -10.76 -3.20
C GLY A 30 1.42 -9.23 -3.13
N LEU A 31 1.09 -8.69 -1.95
CA LEU A 31 0.94 -7.26 -1.72
C LEU A 31 1.65 -6.86 -0.42
N ALA A 32 2.18 -5.64 -0.38
CA ALA A 32 2.75 -5.06 0.82
C ALA A 32 2.25 -3.62 1.03
N LEU A 33 2.36 -3.17 2.27
CA LEU A 33 2.13 -1.78 2.67
C LEU A 33 3.49 -1.09 2.79
N LEU A 34 3.65 0.05 2.13
CA LEU A 34 4.82 0.91 2.23
C LEU A 34 4.41 2.24 2.84
N SER A 35 4.90 2.49 4.05
CA SER A 35 4.63 3.72 4.80
C SER A 35 5.76 4.74 4.61
N GLY A 36 5.44 6.00 4.88
CA GLY A 36 6.37 7.12 4.83
C GLY A 36 6.23 7.91 3.54
N GLU A 37 6.03 9.22 3.67
CA GLU A 37 5.78 10.14 2.55
C GLU A 37 6.87 10.07 1.48
N LYS A 38 8.15 10.06 1.89
CA LYS A 38 9.29 9.93 0.98
C LYS A 38 9.28 8.60 0.23
N ASN A 39 9.09 7.48 0.94
CA ASN A 39 9.08 6.14 0.34
C ASN A 39 7.91 5.98 -0.65
N VAL A 40 6.74 6.51 -0.30
CA VAL A 40 5.55 6.50 -1.16
C VAL A 40 5.80 7.32 -2.42
N LYS A 41 6.39 8.51 -2.29
CA LYS A 41 6.74 9.35 -3.43
C LYS A 41 7.77 8.66 -4.34
N GLU A 42 8.84 8.11 -3.78
CA GLU A 42 9.86 7.37 -4.55
C GLU A 42 9.29 6.16 -5.29
N LEU A 43 8.37 5.41 -4.67
CA LEU A 43 7.69 4.30 -5.33
C LEU A 43 6.87 4.78 -6.54
N LEU A 44 6.15 5.90 -6.39
CA LEU A 44 5.35 6.47 -7.46
C LEU A 44 6.21 7.04 -8.59
N ASP A 45 7.35 7.65 -8.27
CA ASP A 45 8.26 8.24 -9.25
C ASP A 45 9.07 7.16 -10.01
N LEU A 46 9.62 6.17 -9.31
CA LEU A 46 10.59 5.21 -9.88
C LEU A 46 9.95 3.91 -10.36
N LEU A 47 8.88 3.47 -9.69
CA LEU A 47 8.24 2.17 -9.95
C LEU A 47 6.70 2.28 -9.96
N PRO A 48 6.12 3.24 -10.72
CA PRO A 48 4.67 3.49 -10.71
C PRO A 48 3.85 2.23 -11.04
N GLY A 49 4.35 1.40 -11.97
CA GLY A 49 3.74 0.15 -12.38
C GLY A 49 3.68 -0.94 -11.29
N ARG A 50 4.34 -0.75 -10.13
CA ARG A 50 4.23 -1.63 -8.96
C ARG A 50 3.19 -1.15 -7.95
N CYS A 51 2.77 0.11 -8.01
CA CYS A 51 1.70 0.64 -7.17
C CYS A 51 0.35 0.02 -7.58
N ARG A 52 -0.41 -0.46 -6.60
CA ARG A 52 -1.74 -1.09 -6.75
C ARG A 52 -2.83 -0.31 -6.03
N GLY A 53 -2.45 0.73 -5.30
CA GLY A 53 -3.35 1.71 -4.72
C GLY A 53 -2.68 2.53 -3.63
N ILE A 54 -3.32 3.62 -3.26
CA ILE A 54 -2.91 4.46 -2.13
C ILE A 54 -3.97 4.37 -1.05
N VAL A 55 -3.56 4.14 0.20
CA VAL A 55 -4.43 4.11 1.37
C VAL A 55 -4.22 5.40 2.16
N THR A 56 -5.27 6.14 2.46
CA THR A 56 -5.18 7.42 3.18
C THR A 56 -6.39 7.61 4.11
N CYS A 57 -6.27 8.50 5.09
CA CYS A 57 -7.39 8.98 5.92
C CYS A 57 -7.90 10.37 5.51
N SER A 58 -7.23 11.05 4.58
CA SER A 58 -7.64 12.34 4.01
C SER A 58 -7.26 12.42 2.53
N ILE A 59 -8.16 12.96 1.71
CA ILE A 59 -7.93 13.15 0.28
C ILE A 59 -6.90 14.27 0.00
N ASP A 60 -6.81 15.27 0.87
CA ASP A 60 -5.89 16.40 0.70
C ASP A 60 -4.42 15.94 0.71
N LEU A 61 -4.14 14.84 1.43
CA LEU A 61 -2.81 14.25 1.54
C LEU A 61 -2.35 13.53 0.26
N VAL A 62 -3.26 13.21 -0.65
CA VAL A 62 -2.90 12.54 -1.92
C VAL A 62 -2.82 13.49 -3.10
N GLY A 63 -3.27 14.74 -2.95
CA GLY A 63 -3.33 15.72 -4.05
C GLY A 63 -1.96 16.09 -4.64
N SER A 64 -0.89 15.98 -3.86
CA SER A 64 0.48 16.25 -4.29
C SER A 64 1.25 15.02 -4.80
N LEU A 65 0.66 13.83 -4.71
CA LEU A 65 1.33 12.59 -5.10
C LEU A 65 1.16 12.33 -6.61
N PRO A 66 2.23 11.91 -7.32
CA PRO A 66 2.17 11.57 -8.75
C PRO A 66 1.51 10.21 -8.96
N ILE A 67 0.21 10.13 -8.70
CA ILE A 67 -0.57 8.89 -8.78
C ILE A 67 -1.00 8.66 -10.24
N GLU A 68 -0.55 7.54 -10.81
CA GLU A 68 -0.94 7.10 -12.15
C GLU A 68 -2.47 7.06 -12.36
N PRO A 69 -2.98 7.44 -13.54
CA PRO A 69 -4.35 7.23 -13.92
C PRO A 69 -4.78 5.76 -13.71
N GLY A 70 -5.97 5.57 -13.13
CA GLY A 70 -6.51 4.23 -12.82
C GLY A 70 -6.00 3.63 -11.51
N CYS A 71 -4.94 4.15 -10.89
CA CYS A 71 -4.54 3.72 -9.56
C CYS A 71 -5.64 4.09 -8.53
N PRO A 72 -6.17 3.13 -7.76
CA PRO A 72 -7.25 3.39 -6.82
C PRO A 72 -6.72 4.06 -5.55
N VAL A 73 -7.48 5.03 -5.04
CA VAL A 73 -7.26 5.61 -3.71
C VAL A 73 -8.31 5.07 -2.77
N TYR A 74 -7.88 4.47 -1.67
CA TYR A 74 -8.71 3.94 -0.60
C TYR A 74 -8.73 4.93 0.55
N LEU A 75 -9.85 5.63 0.71
CA LEU A 75 -10.06 6.59 1.80
C LEU A 75 -10.69 5.85 2.99
N LEU A 76 -9.93 5.70 4.06
CA LEU A 76 -10.33 4.99 5.27
C LEU A 76 -10.81 5.98 6.33
N ALA A 77 -11.80 5.56 7.13
CA ALA A 77 -12.09 6.26 8.38
C ALA A 77 -10.82 6.30 9.28
N LYS A 78 -10.63 7.39 10.03
CA LYS A 78 -9.41 7.65 10.81
C LYS A 78 -9.01 6.48 11.73
N ASN A 79 -9.98 5.87 12.41
CA ASN A 79 -9.76 4.72 13.28
C ASN A 79 -9.29 3.46 12.53
N LEU A 80 -9.78 3.24 11.31
CA LEU A 80 -9.31 2.14 10.46
C LEU A 80 -7.89 2.42 9.97
N PHE A 81 -7.62 3.64 9.54
CA PHE A 81 -6.30 4.04 9.07
C PHE A 81 -5.22 3.91 10.16
N ALA A 82 -5.53 4.37 11.38
CA ALA A 82 -4.62 4.26 12.53
C ALA A 82 -4.18 2.81 12.83
N SER A 83 -4.99 1.82 12.48
CA SER A 83 -4.62 0.40 12.65
C SER A 83 -3.58 -0.11 11.64
N LEU A 84 -3.44 0.59 10.51
CA LEU A 84 -2.49 0.31 9.43
C LEU A 84 -1.22 1.17 9.54
N ASP A 85 -1.35 2.41 10.00
CA ASP A 85 -0.25 3.37 10.17
C ASP A 85 0.59 3.05 11.41
N PHE A 86 1.38 1.98 11.32
CA PHE A 86 2.19 1.45 12.42
C PHE A 86 3.13 2.50 13.05
N HIS A 87 3.57 3.47 12.25
CA HIS A 87 4.50 4.51 12.66
C HIS A 87 3.82 5.82 13.09
N GLY A 88 2.48 5.90 13.04
CA GLY A 88 1.72 7.09 13.41
C GLY A 88 2.03 8.32 12.56
N THR A 89 2.42 8.12 11.30
CA THR A 89 2.85 9.21 10.41
C THR A 89 1.71 10.12 9.98
N GLY A 90 0.48 9.60 9.93
CA GLY A 90 -0.66 10.27 9.32
C GLY A 90 -0.52 10.47 7.81
N LYS A 91 0.53 9.91 7.17
CA LYS A 91 0.83 10.08 5.75
C LYS A 91 0.27 8.93 4.93
N PRO A 92 -0.07 9.13 3.64
CA PRO A 92 -0.58 8.05 2.79
C PRO A 92 0.35 6.83 2.79
N ILE A 93 -0.26 5.64 2.71
CA ILE A 93 0.44 4.35 2.66
C ILE A 93 0.24 3.77 1.26
N ALA A 94 1.32 3.40 0.59
CA ALA A 94 1.22 2.75 -0.71
C ALA A 94 0.95 1.25 -0.56
N LEU A 95 0.05 0.73 -1.39
CA LEU A 95 -0.15 -0.69 -1.59
C LEU A 95 0.62 -1.09 -2.84
N LEU A 96 1.67 -1.90 -2.70
CA LEU A 96 2.51 -2.34 -3.82
C LEU A 96 2.41 -3.84 -4.07
N LYS A 97 2.62 -4.24 -5.33
CA LYS A 97 2.81 -5.64 -5.70
C LYS A 97 4.17 -6.12 -5.23
N VAL A 98 4.21 -7.31 -4.63
CA VAL A 98 5.43 -8.04 -4.29
C VAL A 98 5.49 -9.28 -5.16
N ASP A 99 6.56 -9.39 -5.95
CA ASP A 99 6.81 -10.61 -6.72
C ASP A 99 7.28 -11.74 -5.79
N PRO A 100 7.03 -13.02 -6.15
CA PRO A 100 7.53 -14.14 -5.38
C PRO A 100 9.04 -14.03 -5.20
N LEU A 101 9.52 -14.39 -3.99
CA LEU A 101 10.95 -14.55 -3.77
C LEU A 101 11.48 -15.58 -4.77
N GLN A 102 12.48 -15.19 -5.55
CA GLN A 102 13.17 -16.12 -6.43
C GLN A 102 13.94 -17.12 -5.58
N GLN A 103 13.95 -18.37 -6.01
CA GLN A 103 14.84 -19.36 -5.41
C GLN A 103 16.28 -18.92 -5.66
N TRP A 104 17.10 -19.01 -4.62
CA TRP A 104 18.52 -18.74 -4.76
C TRP A 104 19.13 -19.69 -5.79
N ASP A 105 19.79 -19.14 -6.80
CA ASP A 105 20.51 -19.88 -7.83
C ASP A 105 21.98 -19.45 -7.82
N GLU A 106 22.83 -20.35 -7.34
CA GLU A 106 24.28 -20.13 -7.25
C GLU A 106 24.93 -19.91 -8.63
N ALA A 107 24.30 -20.38 -9.71
CA ALA A 107 24.80 -20.24 -11.07
C ALA A 107 24.68 -18.80 -11.61
N LEU A 108 23.80 -17.95 -11.05
CA LEU A 108 23.64 -16.55 -11.47
C LEU A 108 24.76 -15.61 -10.94
N HIS A 109 25.67 -16.13 -10.13
CA HIS A 109 26.70 -15.37 -9.43
C HIS A 109 28.14 -15.85 -9.71
N LYS A 110 28.35 -16.62 -10.78
CA LYS A 110 29.66 -16.94 -11.36
C LYS A 110 29.92 -16.08 -12.59
#